data_AF-A0A7D4EB32-F1
#
_entry.id   AF-A0A7D4EB32-F1
#
_cell.length_a   1.000
_cell.length_b   1.000
_cell.length_c   1.000
_cell.angle_alpha   90.00
_cell.angle_beta   90.00
_cell.angle_gamma   90.00
#
_symmetry.space_group_name_H-M   'P 1'
#
loop_
_entity.id
_entity.type
_entity.pdbx_description
1 polymer ?
#
loop_
_entity_poly.entity_id
_entity_poly.type
_entity_poly.pdbx_seq_one_letter_code
_entity_poly.pdbx_strand_id
1 'polypeptide(L)'
;MSTKLGARHFVAATADAIRQRGRAMLAAAPWSLALFIVSLPFALLIANLFPYGDGLFMALALINVILLARMTCAWHRVVKPGDPAGVGATRGSAAQARHLALLSALVIAATAMARATGDLPYVIYMVLTGSNDTVFWSALCAALALIWVPTLYALAMYGLSLPRAAVTGEYGFQATRAAMPYKPWPLMLALLMLIAAAGHAGYILGMVAYGYPDVGLARAAMSALPCIPLVFLVAAMYAVAYRDSCEPAAQALSSRP
;
A
#
# COMPACT_ATOMS: atom_id res chain seq x y z
N MET A 1 1.91 -18.71 -24.59
CA MET A 1 2.20 -17.40 -23.96
C MET A 1 0.90 -16.84 -23.43
N SER A 2 0.73 -16.67 -22.12
CA SER A 2 -0.48 -16.05 -21.56
C SER A 2 -0.43 -14.55 -21.82
N THR A 3 -1.29 -14.06 -22.71
CA THR A 3 -1.45 -12.64 -23.02
C THR A 3 -2.07 -11.97 -21.80
N LYS A 4 -1.24 -11.28 -20.99
CA LYS A 4 -1.73 -10.52 -19.83
C LYS A 4 -2.88 -9.60 -20.22
N LEU A 5 -3.96 -9.64 -19.45
CA LEU A 5 -5.13 -8.81 -19.67
C LEU A 5 -4.73 -7.33 -19.68
N GLY A 6 -5.31 -6.58 -20.61
CA GLY A 6 -5.02 -5.18 -20.83
C GLY A 6 -5.37 -4.32 -19.60
N ALA A 7 -4.66 -3.22 -19.42
CA ALA A 7 -4.86 -2.34 -18.27
C ALA A 7 -6.28 -1.76 -18.14
N ARG A 8 -6.96 -1.53 -19.27
CA ARG A 8 -8.38 -1.11 -19.27
C ARG A 8 -9.28 -2.15 -18.59
N HIS A 9 -9.02 -3.43 -18.84
CA HIS A 9 -9.76 -4.51 -18.18
C HIS A 9 -9.47 -4.55 -16.67
N PHE A 10 -8.23 -4.32 -16.25
CA PHE A 10 -7.89 -4.30 -14.83
C PHE A 10 -8.59 -3.16 -14.08
N VAL A 11 -8.59 -1.96 -14.66
CA VAL A 11 -9.27 -0.79 -14.08
C VAL A 11 -10.79 -1.00 -14.05
N ALA A 12 -11.37 -1.54 -15.12
CA ALA A 12 -12.80 -1.86 -15.17
C ALA A 12 -13.19 -2.91 -14.11
N ALA A 13 -12.46 -4.03 -14.03
CA ALA A 13 -12.70 -5.08 -13.04
C ALA A 13 -12.57 -4.56 -11.60
N THR A 14 -11.62 -3.65 -11.36
CA THR A 14 -11.47 -2.98 -10.05
C THR A 14 -12.66 -2.07 -9.76
N ALA A 15 -13.09 -1.25 -10.74
CA ALA A 15 -14.23 -0.35 -10.58
C ALA A 15 -15.53 -1.13 -10.31
N ASP A 16 -15.74 -2.25 -11.01
CA ASP A 16 -16.89 -3.12 -10.80
C ASP A 16 -16.86 -3.80 -9.43
N ALA A 17 -15.69 -4.28 -8.98
CA ALA A 17 -15.53 -4.83 -7.64
C ALA A 17 -15.82 -3.79 -6.55
N ILE A 18 -15.38 -2.55 -6.73
CA ILE A 18 -15.67 -1.44 -5.81
C ILE A 18 -17.17 -1.12 -5.80
N ARG A 19 -17.82 -1.08 -6.97
CA ARG A 19 -19.27 -0.83 -7.07
C ARG A 19 -20.09 -1.92 -6.39
N GLN A 20 -19.73 -3.18 -6.61
CA GLN A 20 -20.49 -4.33 -6.10
C GLN A 20 -20.20 -4.64 -4.63
N ARG A 21 -18.93 -4.54 -4.20
CA ARG A 21 -18.47 -5.00 -2.87
C ARG A 21 -17.93 -3.90 -1.98
N GLY A 22 -17.85 -2.65 -2.44
CA GLY A 22 -17.29 -1.55 -1.67
C GLY A 22 -18.02 -1.30 -0.35
N ARG A 23 -19.36 -1.38 -0.34
CA ARG A 23 -20.16 -1.29 0.90
C ARG A 23 -19.84 -2.43 1.87
N ALA A 24 -19.73 -3.65 1.36
CA ALA A 24 -19.39 -4.82 2.18
C ALA A 24 -17.96 -4.74 2.73
N MET A 25 -17.00 -4.22 1.94
CA MET A 25 -15.63 -3.96 2.41
C MET A 25 -15.62 -2.94 3.54
N LEU A 26 -16.29 -1.79 3.37
CA LEU A 26 -16.36 -0.76 4.41
C LEU A 26 -17.06 -1.29 5.69
N ALA A 27 -18.10 -2.11 5.53
CA ALA A 27 -18.80 -2.74 6.64
C ALA A 27 -18.01 -3.88 7.33
N ALA A 28 -17.00 -4.46 6.67
CA ALA A 28 -16.22 -5.56 7.23
C ALA A 28 -15.28 -5.14 8.37
N ALA A 29 -14.85 -3.87 8.39
CA ALA A 29 -13.93 -3.36 9.42
C ALA A 29 -14.14 -1.86 9.75
N PRO A 30 -15.37 -1.42 10.12
CA PRO A 30 -15.69 -0.01 10.31
C PRO A 30 -14.88 0.65 11.43
N TRP A 31 -14.71 -0.06 12.55
CA TRP A 31 -13.92 0.44 13.69
C TRP A 31 -12.43 0.52 13.38
N SER A 32 -11.88 -0.46 12.64
CA SER A 32 -10.48 -0.41 12.25
C SER A 32 -10.20 0.72 11.26
N LEU A 33 -11.13 0.99 10.35
CA LEU A 33 -11.08 2.15 9.46
C LEU A 33 -11.11 3.47 10.23
N ALA A 34 -12.06 3.64 11.16
CA ALA A 34 -12.16 4.87 11.95
C ALA A 34 -10.88 5.13 12.75
N LEU A 35 -10.38 4.12 13.46
CA LEU A 35 -9.14 4.24 14.24
C LEU A 35 -7.91 4.43 13.35
N PHE A 36 -7.88 3.83 12.16
CA PHE A 36 -6.80 4.03 11.18
C PHE A 36 -6.77 5.50 10.72
N ILE A 37 -7.91 6.08 10.37
CA ILE A 37 -8.00 7.49 9.95
C ILE A 37 -7.50 8.41 11.06
N VAL A 38 -7.90 8.17 12.31
CA VAL A 38 -7.50 8.99 13.46
C VAL A 38 -6.00 8.85 13.77
N SER A 39 -5.42 7.68 13.60
CA SER A 39 -4.00 7.41 13.89
C SER A 39 -3.04 7.71 12.73
N LEU A 40 -3.56 7.86 11.50
CA LEU A 40 -2.79 8.13 10.29
C LEU A 40 -1.84 9.35 10.40
N PRO A 41 -2.27 10.54 10.88
CA PRO A 41 -1.36 11.69 10.98
C PRO A 41 -0.14 11.41 11.88
N PHE A 42 -0.33 10.69 12.99
CA PHE A 42 0.74 10.31 13.90
C PHE A 42 1.72 9.31 13.26
N ALA A 43 1.18 8.36 12.49
CA ALA A 43 2.00 7.41 11.73
C ALA A 43 2.85 8.10 10.66
N LEU A 44 2.33 9.13 10.00
CA LEU A 44 3.06 9.90 8.99
C LEU A 44 4.14 10.80 9.60
N LEU A 45 3.93 11.27 10.82
CA LEU A 45 4.88 12.10 11.56
C LEU A 45 6.13 11.34 12.03
N ILE A 46 6.02 10.03 12.29
CA ILE A 46 7.11 9.28 12.91
C ILE A 46 8.40 9.29 12.10
N ALA A 47 8.28 9.32 10.77
CA ALA A 47 9.43 9.35 9.88
C ALA A 47 10.25 10.64 10.08
N ASN A 48 9.59 11.76 10.42
CA ASN A 48 10.25 13.07 10.57
C ASN A 48 10.75 13.33 11.99
N LEU A 49 10.17 12.70 13.02
CA LEU A 49 10.53 12.96 14.41
C LEU A 49 11.62 12.05 14.98
N PHE A 50 12.05 10.98 14.31
CA PHE A 50 13.11 10.11 14.84
C PHE A 50 14.49 10.82 14.83
N PRO A 51 15.26 10.89 15.94
CA PRO A 51 15.16 10.15 17.22
C PRO A 51 14.44 10.85 18.39
N TYR A 52 13.86 12.05 18.19
CA TYR A 52 13.18 12.85 19.21
C TYR A 52 11.68 12.53 19.38
N GLY A 53 11.16 11.58 18.61
CA GLY A 53 9.76 11.16 18.64
C GLY A 53 9.45 10.41 19.92
N ASP A 54 8.63 11.02 20.78
CA ASP A 54 8.09 10.43 22.00
C ASP A 54 7.56 9.00 21.74
N GLY A 55 7.77 8.07 22.68
CA GLY A 55 7.39 6.65 22.53
C GLY A 55 5.91 6.45 22.20
N LEU A 56 5.08 7.45 22.53
CA LEU A 56 3.68 7.57 22.16
C LEU A 56 3.46 7.62 20.63
N PHE A 57 4.25 8.38 19.86
CA PHE A 57 4.13 8.42 18.39
C PHE A 57 4.47 7.07 17.77
N MET A 58 5.47 6.37 18.32
CA MET A 58 5.82 5.00 17.92
C MET A 58 4.68 4.02 18.20
N ALA A 59 4.08 4.10 19.38
CA ALA A 59 2.91 3.29 19.71
C ALA A 59 1.73 3.57 18.76
N LEU A 60 1.43 4.83 18.46
CA LEU A 60 0.37 5.23 17.53
C LEU A 60 0.63 4.77 16.09
N ALA A 61 1.89 4.85 15.61
CA ALA A 61 2.27 4.33 14.31
C ALA A 61 2.10 2.80 14.24
N LEU A 62 2.51 2.08 15.29
CA LEU A 62 2.33 0.64 15.38
C LEU A 62 0.84 0.27 15.39
N ILE A 63 0.03 0.99 16.18
CA ILE A 63 -1.43 0.84 16.19
C ILE A 63 -2.00 1.07 14.79
N ASN A 64 -1.56 2.12 14.09
CA ASN A 64 -2.00 2.41 12.73
C ASN A 64 -1.71 1.26 11.77
N VAL A 65 -0.50 0.69 11.82
CA VAL A 65 -0.10 -0.48 11.00
C VAL A 65 -0.95 -1.70 11.34
N ILE A 66 -1.21 -1.96 12.62
CA ILE A 66 -2.07 -3.08 13.06
C ILE A 66 -3.50 -2.89 12.51
N LEU A 67 -4.04 -1.68 12.58
CA LEU A 67 -5.38 -1.35 12.08
C LEU A 67 -5.45 -1.49 10.56
N LEU A 68 -4.43 -1.02 9.84
CA LEU A 68 -4.30 -1.18 8.40
C LEU A 68 -4.27 -2.66 8.00
N ALA A 69 -3.50 -3.50 8.71
CA ALA A 69 -3.44 -4.94 8.47
C ALA A 69 -4.78 -5.63 8.74
N ARG A 70 -5.49 -5.26 9.81
CA ARG A 70 -6.82 -5.80 10.12
C ARG A 70 -7.83 -5.46 9.04
N MET A 71 -7.83 -4.21 8.61
CA MET A 71 -8.72 -3.68 7.59
C MET A 71 -8.47 -4.33 6.22
N THR A 72 -7.23 -4.34 5.75
CA THR A 72 -6.86 -4.96 4.47
C THR A 72 -7.08 -6.47 4.47
N CYS A 73 -6.77 -7.18 5.57
CA CYS A 73 -7.09 -8.60 5.70
C CYS A 73 -8.60 -8.89 5.58
N ALA A 74 -9.44 -8.11 6.27
CA ALA A 74 -10.89 -8.24 6.16
C ALA A 74 -11.39 -7.97 4.73
N TRP A 75 -10.89 -6.92 4.08
CA TRP A 75 -11.26 -6.58 2.71
C TRP A 75 -10.86 -7.64 1.69
N HIS A 76 -9.65 -8.21 1.82
CA HIS A 76 -9.19 -9.28 0.93
C HIS A 76 -10.06 -10.54 1.03
N ARG A 77 -10.57 -10.86 2.23
CA ARG A 77 -11.50 -11.97 2.44
C ARG A 77 -12.89 -11.72 1.83
N VAL A 78 -13.38 -10.47 1.81
CA VAL A 78 -14.66 -10.11 1.18
C VAL A 78 -14.64 -10.31 -0.34
N VAL A 79 -13.48 -10.18 -1.00
CA VAL A 79 -13.36 -10.32 -2.47
C VAL A 79 -13.26 -11.77 -2.93
N LYS A 80 -12.71 -12.66 -2.10
CA LYS A 80 -12.73 -14.10 -2.36
C LYS A 80 -13.43 -14.80 -1.19
N PRO A 81 -14.75 -15.05 -1.27
CA PRO A 81 -15.42 -15.87 -0.27
C PRO A 81 -14.80 -17.27 -0.31
N GLY A 82 -13.94 -17.56 0.66
CA GLY A 82 -13.71 -18.93 1.12
C GLY A 82 -14.89 -19.37 1.98
N ASP A 83 -15.05 -20.67 2.11
CA ASP A 83 -16.13 -21.38 2.82
C ASP A 83 -16.72 -20.58 4.02
N PRO A 84 -18.04 -20.25 4.03
CA PRO A 84 -18.67 -19.42 5.05
C PRO A 84 -18.55 -19.96 6.48
N ALA A 85 -18.13 -21.20 6.68
CA ALA A 85 -17.88 -21.80 8.00
C ALA A 85 -16.71 -21.14 8.79
N GLY A 86 -15.83 -20.37 8.13
CA GLY A 86 -14.63 -19.79 8.76
C GLY A 86 -14.74 -18.34 9.26
N VAL A 87 -15.85 -17.65 8.99
CA VAL A 87 -15.97 -16.19 9.24
C VAL A 87 -16.05 -15.86 10.73
N GLY A 88 -16.53 -16.80 11.56
CA GLY A 88 -16.67 -16.62 13.02
C GLY A 88 -15.45 -17.02 13.86
N ALA A 89 -14.50 -17.81 13.34
CA ALA A 89 -13.56 -18.57 14.17
C ALA A 89 -12.16 -17.95 14.38
N THR A 90 -11.85 -16.78 13.84
CA THR A 90 -10.42 -16.40 13.64
C THR A 90 -10.01 -15.01 14.15
N ARG A 91 -10.47 -14.62 15.33
CA ARG A 91 -9.78 -13.58 16.11
C ARG A 91 -8.41 -14.16 16.55
N GLY A 92 -7.32 -13.79 15.87
CA GLY A 92 -5.95 -14.25 16.21
C GLY A 92 -5.38 -15.42 15.39
N SER A 93 -5.92 -15.71 14.19
CA SER A 93 -5.38 -16.79 13.35
C SER A 93 -3.97 -16.50 12.81
N ALA A 94 -3.16 -17.54 12.63
CA ALA A 94 -1.82 -17.47 12.04
C ALA A 94 -1.78 -16.74 10.67
N ALA A 95 -2.88 -16.80 9.90
CA ALA A 95 -3.03 -16.08 8.64
C ALA A 95 -3.03 -14.55 8.83
N GLN A 96 -3.71 -14.05 9.88
CA GLN A 96 -3.72 -12.63 10.20
C GLN A 96 -2.35 -12.15 10.70
N ALA A 97 -1.65 -12.96 11.50
CA ALA A 97 -0.29 -12.66 11.96
C ALA A 97 0.70 -12.60 10.79
N ARG A 98 0.62 -13.53 9.84
CA ARG A 98 1.44 -13.53 8.62
C ARG A 98 1.14 -12.34 7.72
N HIS A 99 -0.14 -12.00 7.54
CA HIS A 99 -0.53 -10.81 6.78
C HIS A 99 0.00 -9.52 7.43
N LEU A 100 -0.13 -9.39 8.77
CA LEU A 100 0.44 -8.29 9.52
C LEU A 100 1.97 -8.23 9.36
N ALA A 101 2.67 -9.34 9.52
CA ALA A 101 4.14 -9.39 9.40
C ALA A 101 4.61 -8.94 8.01
N LEU A 102 3.95 -9.42 6.95
CA LEU A 102 4.27 -9.04 5.58
C LEU A 102 3.97 -7.56 5.32
N LEU A 103 2.80 -7.06 5.76
CA LEU A 103 2.44 -5.66 5.59
C LEU A 103 3.40 -4.74 6.36
N SER A 104 3.72 -5.08 7.60
CA SER A 104 4.69 -4.34 8.42
C SER A 104 6.06 -4.31 7.74
N ALA A 105 6.54 -5.44 7.22
CA ALA A 105 7.81 -5.50 6.49
C ALA A 105 7.79 -4.58 5.25
N LEU A 106 6.69 -4.56 4.49
CA LEU A 106 6.52 -3.69 3.34
C LEU A 106 6.49 -2.21 3.74
N VAL A 107 5.77 -1.85 4.81
CA VAL A 107 5.69 -0.47 5.32
C VAL A 107 7.06 0.00 5.82
N ILE A 108 7.80 -0.84 6.54
CA ILE A 108 9.14 -0.52 7.02
C ILE A 108 10.10 -0.33 5.84
N ALA A 109 10.09 -1.24 4.87
CA ALA A 109 10.94 -1.14 3.68
C ALA A 109 10.61 0.11 2.84
N ALA A 110 9.32 0.42 2.66
CA ALA A 110 8.89 1.62 1.93
C ALA A 110 9.29 2.90 2.67
N THR A 111 9.14 2.95 4.00
CA THR A 111 9.56 4.09 4.83
C THR A 111 11.08 4.28 4.79
N ALA A 112 11.85 3.20 4.92
CA ALA A 112 13.31 3.24 4.83
C ALA A 112 13.78 3.72 3.46
N MET A 113 13.16 3.23 2.38
CA MET A 113 13.44 3.68 1.02
C MET A 113 13.09 5.16 0.85
N ALA A 114 11.92 5.60 1.33
CA ALA A 114 11.51 7.00 1.27
C ALA A 114 12.50 7.91 1.98
N ARG A 115 12.99 7.51 3.16
CA ARG A 115 14.04 8.24 3.90
C ARG A 115 15.35 8.29 3.12
N ALA A 116 15.81 7.17 2.56
CA ALA A 116 17.02 7.15 1.74
C ALA A 116 16.90 8.03 0.49
N THR A 117 15.72 8.11 -0.13
CA THR A 117 15.47 9.01 -1.27
C THR A 117 15.30 10.49 -0.86
N GLY A 118 15.07 10.77 0.42
CA GLY A 118 14.92 12.13 0.93
C GLY A 118 16.21 12.95 0.86
N ASP A 119 17.37 12.30 1.00
CA ASP A 119 18.69 12.95 0.94
C ASP A 119 19.21 13.10 -0.49
N LEU A 120 18.56 12.44 -1.46
CA LEU A 120 18.96 12.38 -2.86
C LEU A 120 19.09 13.76 -3.52
N PRO A 121 18.16 14.74 -3.31
CA PRO A 121 18.31 16.08 -3.89
C PRO A 121 19.60 16.76 -3.41
N TYR A 122 19.94 16.64 -2.13
CA TYR A 122 21.16 17.23 -1.59
C TYR A 122 22.42 16.59 -2.17
N VAL A 123 22.47 15.25 -2.24
CA VAL A 123 23.60 14.52 -2.82
C VAL A 123 23.81 14.90 -4.29
N ILE A 124 22.73 14.95 -5.08
CA ILE A 124 22.79 15.33 -6.49
C ILE A 124 23.25 16.78 -6.65
N TYR A 125 22.72 17.70 -5.81
CA TYR A 125 23.13 19.10 -5.84
C TYR A 125 24.63 19.26 -5.56
N MET A 126 25.16 18.52 -4.57
CA MET A 126 26.58 18.54 -4.21
C MET A 126 27.46 17.96 -5.33
N VAL A 127 27.07 16.83 -5.92
CA VAL A 127 27.82 16.19 -7.03
C VAL A 127 27.84 17.09 -8.27
N LEU A 128 26.74 17.80 -8.55
CA LEU A 128 26.63 18.70 -9.69
C LEU A 128 27.25 20.08 -9.45
N THR A 129 27.84 20.34 -8.29
CA THR A 129 28.55 21.60 -7.95
C THR A 129 27.69 22.86 -8.22
N GLY A 130 26.38 22.79 -7.98
CA GLY A 130 25.47 23.91 -8.25
C GLY A 130 25.14 24.13 -9.74
N SER A 131 25.11 23.07 -10.54
CA SER A 131 24.72 23.12 -11.97
C SER A 131 23.36 23.78 -12.21
N ASN A 132 23.13 24.24 -13.45
CA ASN A 132 21.87 24.80 -13.91
C ASN A 132 20.64 23.91 -13.60
N ASP A 133 19.50 24.53 -13.31
CA ASP A 133 18.27 23.89 -12.80
C ASP A 133 17.83 22.69 -13.64
N THR A 134 17.91 22.79 -14.97
CA THR A 134 17.49 21.71 -15.87
C THR A 134 18.30 20.44 -15.68
N VAL A 135 19.62 20.55 -15.49
CA VAL A 135 20.51 19.40 -15.30
C VAL A 135 20.22 18.75 -13.95
N PHE A 136 20.11 19.55 -12.89
CA PHE A 136 19.74 19.10 -11.56
C PHE A 136 18.41 18.32 -11.56
N TRP A 137 17.34 18.90 -12.11
CA TRP A 137 16.03 18.25 -12.15
C TRP A 137 16.03 16.98 -13.00
N SER A 138 16.73 16.98 -14.13
CA SER A 138 16.83 15.78 -14.99
C SER A 138 17.56 14.63 -14.28
N ALA A 139 18.66 14.91 -13.59
CA ALA A 139 19.42 13.92 -12.82
C ALA A 139 18.60 13.40 -11.63
N LEU A 140 17.90 14.29 -10.92
CA LEU A 140 17.01 13.93 -9.83
C LEU A 140 15.87 13.02 -10.31
N CYS A 141 15.19 13.38 -11.39
CA CYS A 141 14.13 12.56 -11.96
C CYS A 141 14.64 11.20 -12.44
N ALA A 142 15.81 11.15 -13.08
CA ALA A 142 16.41 9.90 -13.54
C ALA A 142 16.76 8.97 -12.36
N ALA A 143 17.39 9.51 -11.32
CA ALA A 143 17.74 8.75 -10.12
C ALA A 143 16.49 8.26 -9.37
N LEU A 144 15.47 9.10 -9.21
CA LEU A 144 14.18 8.69 -8.63
C LEU A 144 13.51 7.59 -9.45
N ALA A 145 13.50 7.71 -10.79
CA ALA A 145 12.95 6.67 -11.65
C ALA A 145 13.71 5.35 -11.50
N LEU A 146 15.04 5.39 -11.45
CA LEU A 146 15.89 4.21 -11.31
C LEU A 146 15.67 3.47 -9.97
N ILE A 147 15.30 4.20 -8.91
CA ILE A 147 15.00 3.61 -7.60
C ILE A 147 13.54 3.16 -7.50
N TRP A 148 12.59 4.01 -7.87
CA TRP A 148 11.17 3.78 -7.62
C TRP A 148 10.50 2.87 -8.64
N VAL A 149 10.88 2.92 -9.93
CA VAL A 149 10.28 2.03 -10.95
C VAL A 149 10.46 0.54 -10.59
N PRO A 150 11.67 0.02 -10.29
CA PRO A 150 11.83 -1.38 -9.91
C PRO A 150 11.14 -1.70 -8.58
N THR A 151 11.15 -0.77 -7.62
CA THR A 151 10.48 -0.92 -6.32
C THR A 151 8.97 -1.07 -6.49
N LEU A 152 8.34 -0.19 -7.27
CA LEU A 152 6.90 -0.22 -7.58
C LEU A 152 6.53 -1.48 -8.36
N TYR A 153 7.39 -1.91 -9.29
CA TYR A 153 7.18 -3.15 -10.03
C TYR A 153 7.24 -4.37 -9.09
N ALA A 154 8.22 -4.41 -8.20
CA ALA A 154 8.34 -5.46 -7.19
C ALA A 154 7.11 -5.47 -6.27
N LEU A 155 6.69 -4.32 -5.75
CA LEU A 155 5.46 -4.19 -4.96
C LEU A 155 4.24 -4.69 -5.73
N ALA A 156 4.07 -4.28 -6.98
CA ALA A 156 2.93 -4.69 -7.80
C ALA A 156 2.89 -6.21 -8.05
N MET A 157 4.05 -6.85 -8.23
CA MET A 157 4.12 -8.30 -8.50
C MET A 157 4.06 -9.14 -7.22
N TYR A 158 4.77 -8.74 -6.18
CA TYR A 158 4.84 -9.49 -4.92
C TYR A 158 3.68 -9.16 -3.97
N GLY A 159 3.00 -8.04 -4.14
CA GLY A 159 1.88 -7.64 -3.28
C GLY A 159 0.66 -8.56 -3.38
N LEU A 160 0.55 -9.41 -4.40
CA LEU A 160 -0.41 -10.53 -4.45
C LEU A 160 -0.24 -11.55 -3.31
N SER A 161 0.92 -11.58 -2.65
CA SER A 161 1.15 -12.38 -1.45
C SER A 161 0.36 -11.87 -0.23
N LEU A 162 -0.04 -10.59 -0.20
CA LEU A 162 -0.88 -10.02 0.87
C LEU A 162 -2.28 -10.67 0.91
N PRO A 163 -3.07 -10.67 -0.18
CA PRO A 163 -4.38 -11.34 -0.18
C PRO A 163 -4.23 -12.86 -0.07
N ARG A 164 -3.16 -13.46 -0.62
CA ARG A 164 -2.89 -14.89 -0.43
C ARG A 164 -2.66 -15.25 1.04
N ALA A 165 -1.85 -14.49 1.76
CA ALA A 165 -1.61 -14.69 3.19
C ALA A 165 -2.90 -14.48 4.01
N ALA A 166 -3.75 -13.52 3.64
CA ALA A 166 -5.02 -13.27 4.31
C ALA A 166 -6.03 -14.42 4.16
N VAL A 167 -6.05 -15.08 2.99
CA VAL A 167 -7.02 -16.14 2.63
C VAL A 167 -6.52 -17.54 2.96
N THR A 168 -5.26 -17.85 2.64
CA THR A 168 -4.69 -19.21 2.77
C THR A 168 -3.74 -19.36 3.95
N GLY A 169 -3.27 -18.24 4.52
CA GLY A 169 -2.20 -18.24 5.51
C GLY A 169 -0.80 -18.43 4.92
N GLU A 170 -0.62 -18.55 3.61
CA GLU A 170 0.69 -18.73 2.98
C GLU A 170 1.10 -17.52 2.12
N TYR A 171 2.41 -17.24 2.02
CA TYR A 171 2.91 -16.13 1.19
C TYR A 171 2.99 -16.48 -0.31
N GLY A 172 3.55 -17.64 -0.65
CA GLY A 172 3.59 -18.16 -2.02
C GLY A 172 4.22 -17.23 -3.08
N PHE A 173 5.28 -16.48 -2.74
CA PHE A 173 5.84 -15.39 -3.56
C PHE A 173 6.16 -15.74 -5.03
N GLN A 174 6.71 -16.93 -5.31
CA GLN A 174 7.02 -17.33 -6.68
C GLN A 174 5.76 -17.66 -7.49
N ALA A 175 4.82 -18.38 -6.88
CA ALA A 175 3.55 -18.74 -7.50
C ALA A 175 2.67 -17.50 -7.78
N THR A 176 2.64 -16.54 -6.84
CA THR A 176 1.87 -15.30 -7.01
C THR A 176 2.44 -14.40 -8.10
N ARG A 177 3.78 -14.31 -8.22
CA ARG A 177 4.43 -13.59 -9.31
C ARG A 177 4.05 -14.16 -10.68
N ALA A 178 4.05 -15.49 -10.81
CA ALA A 178 3.71 -16.17 -12.07
C ALA A 178 2.23 -16.06 -12.42
N ALA A 179 1.36 -15.98 -11.41
CA ALA A 179 -0.09 -15.97 -11.57
C ALA A 179 -0.70 -14.59 -11.88
N MET A 180 0.09 -13.50 -11.91
CA MET A 180 -0.42 -12.14 -12.13
C MET A 180 -1.10 -12.00 -13.52
N PRO A 181 -2.44 -11.88 -13.58
CA PRO A 181 -3.17 -11.96 -14.86
C PRO A 181 -3.16 -10.64 -15.63
N TYR A 182 -2.86 -9.53 -14.96
CA TYR A 182 -2.92 -8.18 -15.51
C TYR A 182 -1.53 -7.57 -15.79
N LYS A 183 -1.48 -6.56 -16.66
CA LYS A 183 -0.30 -5.67 -16.76
C LYS A 183 -0.12 -4.91 -15.43
N PRO A 184 1.11 -4.84 -14.86
CA PRO A 184 1.33 -4.31 -13.50
C PRO A 184 1.28 -2.78 -13.40
N TRP A 185 1.43 -2.05 -14.51
CA TRP A 185 1.56 -0.59 -14.49
C TRP A 185 0.40 0.19 -13.84
N PRO A 186 -0.89 -0.22 -13.94
CA PRO A 186 -1.96 0.53 -13.26
C PRO A 186 -1.82 0.45 -11.74
N LEU A 187 -1.38 -0.70 -11.23
CA LEU A 187 -1.12 -0.89 -9.80
C LEU A 187 0.14 -0.13 -9.37
N MET A 188 1.20 -0.13 -10.20
CA MET A 188 2.39 0.69 -9.95
C MET A 188 2.02 2.17 -9.86
N LEU A 189 1.13 2.65 -10.71
CA LEU A 189 0.66 4.04 -10.71
C LEU A 189 -0.19 4.36 -9.45
N ALA A 190 -1.09 3.46 -9.05
CA ALA A 190 -1.85 3.63 -7.81
C ALA A 190 -0.94 3.62 -6.56
N LEU A 191 0.07 2.74 -6.53
CA LEU A 191 1.08 2.70 -5.48
C LEU A 191 1.93 3.98 -5.46
N LEU A 192 2.36 4.46 -6.63
CA LEU A 192 3.10 5.72 -6.76
C LEU A 192 2.28 6.89 -6.21
N MET A 193 1.00 6.98 -6.57
CA MET A 193 0.10 8.01 -6.04
C MET A 193 -0.04 7.91 -4.53
N LEU A 194 -0.19 6.71 -3.98
CA LEU A 194 -0.27 6.49 -2.53
C LEU A 194 1.01 6.93 -1.82
N ILE A 195 2.18 6.55 -2.33
CA ILE A 195 3.48 6.91 -1.76
C ILE A 195 3.70 8.42 -1.85
N ALA A 196 3.40 9.04 -3.00
CA ALA A 196 3.51 10.48 -3.18
C ALA A 196 2.57 11.26 -2.25
N ALA A 197 1.32 10.82 -2.11
CA ALA A 197 0.36 11.43 -1.20
C ALA A 197 0.81 11.30 0.27
N ALA A 198 1.29 10.13 0.68
CA ALA A 198 1.80 9.90 2.02
C ALA A 198 3.06 10.74 2.32
N GLY A 199 3.98 10.83 1.35
CA GLY A 199 5.18 11.67 1.47
C GLY A 199 4.84 13.16 1.56
N HIS A 200 3.92 13.64 0.73
CA HIS A 200 3.44 15.01 0.78
C HIS A 200 2.76 15.33 2.12
N ALA A 201 1.87 14.45 2.60
CA ALA A 201 1.23 14.59 3.89
C ALA A 201 2.25 14.61 5.03
N GLY A 202 3.21 13.68 5.03
CA GLY A 202 4.28 13.64 6.02
C GLY A 202 5.10 14.93 6.05
N TYR A 203 5.45 15.49 4.90
CA TYR A 203 6.16 16.77 4.79
C TYR A 203 5.35 17.94 5.39
N ILE A 204 4.07 18.07 5.03
CA ILE A 204 3.17 19.11 5.55
C ILE A 204 3.02 18.99 7.07
N LEU A 205 2.79 17.77 7.57
CA LEU A 205 2.70 17.51 9.00
C LEU A 205 4.01 17.83 9.73
N GLY A 206 5.15 17.52 9.11
CA GLY A 206 6.47 17.90 9.63
C GLY A 206 6.61 19.41 9.81
N MET A 207 6.20 20.21 8.82
CA MET A 207 6.23 21.68 8.95
C MET A 207 5.36 22.19 10.11
N VAL A 208 4.18 21.61 10.33
CA VAL A 208 3.34 21.93 11.49
C VAL A 208 4.06 21.58 12.80
N ALA A 209 4.68 20.40 12.87
CA ALA A 209 5.38 19.94 14.08
C ALA A 209 6.58 20.83 14.43
N TYR A 210 7.26 21.40 13.42
CA TYR A 210 8.36 22.35 13.60
C TYR A 210 7.90 23.82 13.78
N GLY A 211 6.60 24.08 13.87
CA GLY A 211 6.07 25.41 14.17
C GLY A 211 6.12 26.41 13.01
N TYR A 212 6.12 25.94 11.76
CA TYR A 212 6.06 26.85 10.60
C TYR A 212 4.73 27.62 10.57
N PRO A 213 4.75 28.97 10.54
CA PRO A 213 3.56 29.80 10.74
C PRO A 213 2.53 29.70 9.60
N ASP A 214 2.97 29.32 8.40
CA ASP A 214 2.12 29.30 7.19
C ASP A 214 1.34 27.98 6.99
N VAL A 215 1.51 27.02 7.91
CA VAL A 215 0.93 25.67 7.80
C VAL A 215 0.02 25.40 8.99
N GLY A 216 -1.29 25.57 8.79
CA GLY A 216 -2.30 25.25 9.81
C GLY A 216 -2.64 23.76 9.87
N LEU A 217 -3.16 23.31 11.02
CA LEU A 217 -3.67 21.94 11.25
C LEU A 217 -4.68 21.48 10.19
N ALA A 218 -5.52 22.39 9.68
CA ALA A 218 -6.48 22.09 8.62
C ALA A 218 -5.79 21.66 7.31
N ARG A 219 -4.68 22.31 6.94
CA ARG A 219 -3.89 21.96 5.75
C ARG A 219 -3.22 20.61 5.89
N ALA A 220 -2.68 20.32 7.08
CA ALA A 220 -2.13 19.01 7.41
C ALA A 220 -3.19 17.91 7.32
N ALA A 221 -4.38 18.11 7.90
CA ALA A 221 -5.48 17.15 7.80
C ALA A 221 -5.89 16.91 6.34
N MET A 222 -6.06 17.98 5.55
CA MET A 222 -6.41 17.88 4.12
C MET A 222 -5.36 17.11 3.31
N SER A 223 -4.07 17.27 3.64
CA SER A 223 -3.00 16.57 2.94
C SER A 223 -3.01 15.05 3.16
N ALA A 224 -3.53 14.57 4.29
CA ALA A 224 -3.62 13.14 4.62
C ALA A 224 -4.90 12.47 4.08
N LEU A 225 -5.96 13.24 3.79
CA LEU A 225 -7.22 12.73 3.21
C LEU A 225 -7.04 11.85 1.97
N PRO A 226 -6.22 12.19 0.94
CA PRO A 226 -6.07 11.35 -0.25
C PRO A 226 -5.51 9.96 0.03
N CYS A 227 -4.77 9.77 1.13
CA CYS A 227 -4.22 8.46 1.49
C CYS A 227 -5.33 7.42 1.72
N ILE A 228 -6.48 7.84 2.27
CA ILE A 228 -7.60 6.94 2.62
C ILE A 228 -8.19 6.26 1.36
N PRO A 229 -8.70 7.00 0.34
CA PRO A 229 -9.22 6.38 -0.87
C PRO A 229 -8.13 5.66 -1.68
N LEU A 230 -6.86 6.10 -1.62
CA LEU A 230 -5.76 5.42 -2.31
C LEU A 230 -5.42 4.06 -1.67
N VAL A 231 -5.41 3.96 -0.34
CA VAL A 231 -5.27 2.67 0.37
C VAL A 231 -6.40 1.72 -0.03
N PHE A 232 -7.64 2.22 -0.04
CA PHE A 232 -8.79 1.43 -0.46
C PHE A 232 -8.67 0.94 -1.92
N LEU A 233 -8.28 1.83 -2.84
CA LEU A 233 -8.06 1.51 -4.25
C LEU A 233 -6.98 0.44 -4.41
N VAL A 234 -5.82 0.62 -3.80
CA VAL A 234 -4.70 -0.33 -3.88
C VAL A 234 -5.10 -1.69 -3.31
N ALA A 235 -5.78 -1.72 -2.16
CA ALA A 235 -6.27 -2.96 -1.57
C ALA A 235 -7.29 -3.68 -2.46
N ALA A 236 -8.21 -2.94 -3.09
CA ALA A 236 -9.18 -3.49 -4.04
C ALA A 236 -8.48 -4.06 -5.28
N MET A 237 -7.51 -3.35 -5.86
CA MET A 237 -6.72 -3.81 -7.00
C MET A 237 -5.96 -5.11 -6.70
N TYR A 238 -5.32 -5.22 -5.53
CA TYR A 238 -4.67 -6.47 -5.10
C TYR A 238 -5.67 -7.61 -4.93
N ALA A 239 -6.83 -7.33 -4.34
CA ALA A 239 -7.86 -8.34 -4.10
C ALA A 239 -8.44 -8.89 -5.42
N VAL A 240 -8.71 -8.02 -6.39
CA VAL A 240 -9.20 -8.39 -7.73
C VAL A 240 -8.14 -9.19 -8.49
N ALA A 241 -6.90 -8.69 -8.54
CA ALA A 241 -5.81 -9.40 -9.18
C ALA A 241 -5.60 -10.81 -8.59
N TYR A 242 -5.76 -10.96 -7.27
CA TYR A 242 -5.67 -12.26 -6.61
C TYR A 242 -6.86 -13.17 -6.92
N ARG A 243 -8.09 -12.66 -6.87
CA ARG A 243 -9.30 -13.43 -7.23
C ARG A 243 -9.17 -14.03 -8.62
N ASP A 244 -8.86 -13.18 -9.60
CA ASP A 244 -8.81 -13.57 -11.01
C ASP A 244 -7.60 -14.48 -11.30
N SER A 245 -6.53 -14.40 -10.50
CA SER A 245 -5.40 -15.35 -10.58
C SER A 245 -5.77 -16.77 -10.10
N CYS A 246 -6.83 -16.92 -9.31
CA CYS A 246 -7.27 -18.21 -8.76
C CYS A 246 -8.35 -18.90 -9.63
N GLU A 247 -9.13 -18.15 -10.41
CA GLU A 247 -10.20 -18.68 -11.27
C GLU A 247 -9.73 -19.71 -12.31
N PRO A 248 -8.64 -19.49 -13.08
CA PRO A 248 -8.15 -20.50 -14.03
C PRO A 248 -7.60 -21.76 -13.33
N ALA A 249 -7.09 -21.64 -12.11
CA ALA A 249 -6.64 -22.80 -11.32
C ALA A 249 -7.84 -23.65 -10.81
N ALA A 250 -8.96 -23.00 -10.47
CA ALA A 250 -10.18 -23.70 -10.04
C ALA A 250 -10.83 -24.47 -11.20
N GLN A 251 -10.86 -23.91 -12.41
CA GLN A 251 -11.37 -24.59 -13.62
C GLN A 251 -10.48 -25.77 -14.05
N ALA A 252 -9.16 -25.68 -13.84
CA ALA A 252 -8.22 -26.78 -14.12
C ALA A 252 -8.31 -27.93 -13.10
N LEU A 253 -8.75 -27.66 -11.87
CA LEU A 253 -8.96 -28.68 -10.83
C LEU A 253 -10.32 -29.38 -10.98
N SER A 254 -11.36 -28.69 -11.44
CA SER A 254 -12.69 -29.29 -11.67
C SER A 254 -12.80 -30.14 -12.94
N SER A 255 -11.78 -30.11 -13.80
CA SER A 255 -11.72 -30.84 -15.08
C SER A 255 -10.80 -32.06 -15.05
N ARG A 256 -10.22 -32.40 -13.89
CA ARG A 256 -9.53 -33.68 -13.69
C ARG A 256 -10.57 -34.73 -13.24
N PRO A 257 -10.77 -35.81 -14.01
CA PRO A 257 -11.69 -36.89 -13.66
C PRO A 257 -11.23 -37.68 -12.44
#